data_AF-A0A1B6J560-F1
#
_entry.id   AF-A0A1B6J560-F1
#
_cell.length_a   1.000
_cell.length_b   1.000
_cell.length_c   1.000
_cell.angle_alpha   90.00
_cell.angle_beta   90.00
_cell.angle_gamma   90.00
#
_symmetry.space_group_name_H-M   'P 1'
#
loop_
_entity.id
_entity.type
_entity.pdbx_description
1 polymer ?
#
loop_
_entity_poly.entity_id
_entity_poly.type
_entity_poly.pdbx_seq_one_letter_code
_entity_poly.pdbx_strand_id
1 'polypeptide(L)'
;QSCCLSIEAHSNPAVIQRLSDTSRFLLPLPDQMLSDTLLQTAKWFIPIHAMSEECRNHSTSLLDGLMHGDSTALELVDAAGKLGSGLLDFKLHITGNYRQCLQIKDVNRKFSGKYCTVLTRGFIYNDKNITEKLLHAFDVAYPLCVPSSCSETDVAVHVGTNLAEINATVVDNVICSTAEPP
;
A
#
# COMPACT_ATOMS: atom_id res chain seq x y z
N GLN A 1 -5.93 -14.82 -26.13
CA GLN A 1 -7.17 -14.38 -25.47
C GLN A 1 -6.84 -13.11 -24.72
N SER A 2 -7.34 -11.98 -25.22
CA SER A 2 -7.15 -10.65 -24.64
C SER A 2 -7.88 -10.58 -23.32
N CYS A 3 -7.17 -10.28 -22.23
CA CYS A 3 -7.81 -9.86 -20.99
C CYS A 3 -8.11 -8.37 -21.14
N CYS A 4 -9.30 -8.05 -21.65
CA CYS A 4 -9.84 -6.73 -21.41
C CYS A 4 -10.11 -6.64 -19.90
N LEU A 5 -9.54 -5.62 -19.25
CA LEU A 5 -10.00 -5.08 -17.97
C LEU A 5 -11.52 -4.94 -18.05
N SER A 6 -12.24 -5.99 -17.63
CA SER A 6 -13.68 -6.02 -17.57
C SER A 6 -14.00 -5.44 -16.22
N ILE A 7 -14.03 -4.11 -16.17
CA ILE A 7 -14.29 -3.34 -14.97
C ILE A 7 -15.77 -3.53 -14.65
N GLU A 8 -16.08 -4.50 -13.78
CA GLU A 8 -17.44 -4.70 -13.28
C GLU A 8 -17.81 -3.60 -12.28
N ALA A 9 -19.11 -3.27 -12.30
CA ALA A 9 -19.69 -2.01 -11.88
C ALA A 9 -19.79 -1.82 -10.35
N HIS A 10 -18.69 -1.45 -9.68
CA HIS A 10 -18.73 -0.87 -8.32
C HIS A 10 -17.82 0.36 -8.11
N SER A 11 -17.25 0.85 -9.20
CA SER A 11 -16.35 2.00 -9.24
C SER A 11 -17.07 3.27 -9.69
N ASN A 12 -16.66 4.45 -9.20
CA ASN A 12 -17.13 5.73 -9.74
C ASN A 12 -16.73 5.82 -11.24
N PRO A 13 -17.69 5.79 -12.18
CA PRO A 13 -17.39 5.66 -13.61
C PRO A 13 -16.54 6.82 -14.15
N ALA A 14 -16.60 8.00 -13.52
CA ALA A 14 -15.78 9.14 -13.91
C ALA A 14 -14.29 8.96 -13.54
N VAL A 15 -13.98 8.29 -12.43
CA VAL A 15 -12.59 8.03 -12.01
C VAL A 15 -11.97 6.96 -12.90
N ILE A 16 -12.70 5.89 -13.17
CA ILE A 16 -12.28 4.83 -14.10
C ILE A 16 -12.01 5.40 -15.49
N GLN A 17 -12.92 6.23 -16.00
CA GLN A 17 -12.75 6.83 -17.32
C GLN A 17 -11.46 7.66 -17.38
N ARG A 18 -11.22 8.50 -16.37
CA ARG A 18 -10.00 9.30 -16.27
C ARG A 18 -8.74 8.45 -16.17
N LEU A 19 -8.77 7.36 -15.40
CA LEU A 19 -7.66 6.42 -15.29
C LEU A 19 -7.38 5.72 -16.62
N SER A 20 -8.42 5.27 -17.32
CA SER A 20 -8.32 4.65 -18.65
C SER A 20 -7.74 5.62 -19.68
N ASP A 21 -8.26 6.85 -19.71
CA ASP A 21 -7.78 7.90 -20.61
C ASP A 21 -6.31 8.24 -20.31
N THR A 22 -5.95 8.40 -19.03
CA THR A 22 -4.58 8.72 -18.60
C THR A 22 -3.60 7.58 -18.84
N SER A 23 -4.00 6.34 -18.56
CA SER A 23 -3.17 5.14 -18.75
C SER A 23 -2.72 5.00 -20.21
N ARG A 24 -3.62 5.27 -21.15
CA ARG A 24 -3.34 5.25 -22.59
C ARG A 24 -2.21 6.21 -23.01
N PHE A 25 -1.99 7.28 -22.26
CA PHE A 25 -0.94 8.27 -22.55
C PHE A 25 0.34 8.08 -21.72
N LEU A 26 0.23 7.67 -20.46
CA LEU A 26 1.37 7.65 -19.52
C LEU A 26 2.06 6.29 -19.42
N LEU A 27 1.37 5.18 -19.74
CA LEU A 27 1.90 3.84 -19.55
C LEU A 27 1.77 3.03 -20.84
N PRO A 28 2.69 3.16 -21.81
CA PRO A 28 2.78 2.28 -22.97
C PRO A 28 3.35 0.91 -22.57
N LEU A 29 2.86 0.33 -21.47
CA LEU A 29 3.29 -0.97 -20.95
C LEU A 29 2.33 -2.06 -21.48
N PRO A 30 2.86 -3.23 -21.90
CA PRO A 30 2.02 -4.40 -22.16
C PRO A 30 1.18 -4.77 -20.92
N ASP A 31 -0.08 -5.17 -21.12
CA ASP A 31 -1.05 -5.46 -20.03
C ASP A 31 -0.52 -6.43 -18.95
N GLN A 32 0.30 -7.41 -19.35
CA GLN A 32 0.94 -8.35 -18.42
C GLN A 32 1.96 -7.66 -17.50
N MET A 33 2.82 -6.79 -18.04
CA MET A 33 3.80 -6.05 -17.24
C MET A 33 3.09 -5.07 -16.29
N LEU A 34 1.97 -4.49 -16.71
CA LEU A 34 1.16 -3.63 -15.87
C LEU A 34 0.58 -4.41 -14.68
N SER A 35 0.03 -5.60 -14.93
CA SER A 35 -0.59 -6.44 -13.89
C SER A 35 0.44 -6.91 -12.85
N ASP A 36 1.60 -7.39 -13.31
CA ASP A 36 2.68 -7.82 -12.41
C ASP A 36 3.23 -6.64 -11.59
N THR A 37 3.42 -5.48 -12.22
CA THR A 37 3.89 -4.27 -11.53
C THR A 37 2.87 -3.79 -10.50
N LEU A 38 1.58 -3.82 -10.84
CA LEU A 38 0.50 -3.46 -9.93
C LEU A 38 0.49 -4.40 -8.72
N LEU A 39 0.60 -5.72 -8.96
CA LEU A 39 0.63 -6.72 -7.91
C LEU A 39 1.83 -6.54 -6.98
N GLN A 40 3.03 -6.33 -7.53
CA GLN A 40 4.23 -6.11 -6.72
C GLN A 40 4.14 -4.81 -5.91
N THR A 41 3.57 -3.76 -6.49
CA THR A 41 3.38 -2.48 -5.80
C THR A 41 2.31 -2.59 -4.71
N ALA A 42 1.21 -3.30 -5.00
CA ALA A 42 0.10 -3.49 -4.06
C ALA A 42 0.53 -4.23 -2.80
N LYS A 43 1.48 -5.17 -2.89
CA LYS A 43 2.06 -5.86 -1.74
C LYS A 43 2.73 -4.93 -0.73
N TRP A 44 3.12 -3.73 -1.10
CA TRP A 44 3.67 -2.76 -0.13
C TRP A 44 2.58 -2.11 0.73
N PHE A 45 1.34 -2.06 0.22
CA PHE A 45 0.24 -1.33 0.83
C PHE A 45 -0.87 -2.22 1.42
N ILE A 46 -1.09 -3.41 0.85
CA ILE A 46 -2.22 -4.29 1.17
C ILE A 46 -1.72 -5.51 1.96
N PRO A 47 -2.16 -5.70 3.22
CA PRO A 47 -1.65 -6.78 4.08
C PRO A 47 -2.20 -8.16 3.72
N ILE A 48 -1.69 -8.73 2.62
CA ILE A 48 -2.01 -10.09 2.15
C ILE A 48 -1.32 -11.20 2.97
N HIS A 49 -0.25 -10.83 3.69
CA HIS A 49 0.50 -11.72 4.57
C HIS A 49 0.17 -11.41 6.03
N ALA A 50 -1.03 -11.80 6.46
CA ALA A 50 -1.49 -11.61 7.84
C ALA A 50 -1.53 -12.95 8.59
N MET A 51 -1.56 -12.92 9.93
CA MET A 51 -1.76 -14.10 10.77
C MET A 51 -3.24 -14.44 10.93
N SER A 52 -4.09 -13.43 11.08
CA SER A 52 -5.53 -13.59 11.16
C SER A 52 -6.14 -13.94 9.79
N GLU A 53 -7.06 -14.90 9.80
CA GLU A 53 -7.77 -15.31 8.58
C GLU A 53 -8.67 -14.19 8.04
N GLU A 54 -9.31 -13.46 8.94
CA GLU A 54 -10.18 -12.35 8.57
C GLU A 54 -9.42 -11.21 7.87
N CYS A 55 -8.24 -10.82 8.37
CA CYS A 55 -7.40 -9.83 7.69
C CYS A 55 -6.95 -10.33 6.33
N ARG A 56 -6.48 -11.59 6.22
CA ARG A 56 -6.11 -12.16 4.90
C ARG A 56 -7.27 -12.11 3.93
N ASN A 57 -8.45 -12.57 4.34
CA ASN A 57 -9.62 -12.62 3.46
C ASN A 57 -10.05 -11.22 3.00
N HIS A 58 -10.10 -10.24 3.92
CA HIS A 58 -10.41 -8.85 3.57
C HIS A 58 -9.34 -8.21 2.67
N SER A 59 -8.05 -8.44 2.96
CA SER A 59 -6.94 -7.95 2.14
C SER A 59 -6.86 -8.59 0.76
N THR A 60 -7.14 -9.89 0.64
CA THR A 60 -7.22 -10.57 -0.66
C THR A 60 -8.39 -10.05 -1.48
N SER A 61 -9.55 -9.82 -0.84
CA SER A 61 -10.69 -9.18 -1.50
C SER A 61 -10.35 -7.75 -1.94
N LEU A 62 -9.57 -7.02 -1.15
CA LEU A 62 -9.12 -5.67 -1.49
C LEU A 62 -8.13 -5.67 -2.66
N LEU A 63 -7.20 -6.63 -2.69
CA LEU A 63 -6.25 -6.80 -3.79
C LEU A 63 -7.00 -7.14 -5.08
N ASP A 64 -7.95 -8.06 -5.04
CA ASP A 64 -8.80 -8.39 -6.17
C ASP A 64 -9.61 -7.16 -6.64
N GLY A 65 -10.18 -6.41 -5.70
CA GLY A 65 -10.82 -5.13 -5.99
C GLY A 65 -9.88 -4.14 -6.67
N LEU A 66 -8.64 -4.01 -6.21
CA LEU A 66 -7.64 -3.12 -6.81
C LEU A 66 -7.35 -3.49 -8.28
N MET A 67 -7.23 -4.79 -8.58
CA MET A 67 -7.01 -5.28 -9.95
C MET A 67 -8.19 -4.97 -10.88
N HIS A 68 -9.41 -4.89 -10.32
CA HIS A 68 -10.64 -4.60 -11.06
C HIS A 68 -11.07 -3.12 -10.97
N GLY A 69 -10.29 -2.25 -10.32
CA GLY A 69 -10.60 -0.83 -10.18
C GLY A 69 -11.69 -0.50 -9.16
N ASP A 70 -11.91 -1.36 -8.17
CA ASP A 70 -12.84 -1.09 -7.07
C ASP A 70 -12.47 0.22 -6.35
N SER A 71 -13.50 1.03 -6.10
CA SER A 71 -13.31 2.37 -5.52
C SER A 71 -12.78 2.32 -4.08
N THR A 72 -13.23 1.37 -3.27
CA THR A 72 -12.75 1.20 -1.89
C THR A 72 -11.28 0.81 -1.89
N ALA A 73 -10.88 -0.11 -2.77
CA ALA A 73 -9.50 -0.53 -2.93
C ALA A 73 -8.59 0.63 -3.36
N LEU A 74 -9.02 1.42 -4.34
CA LEU A 74 -8.29 2.60 -4.80
C LEU A 74 -8.18 3.66 -3.70
N GLU A 75 -9.26 3.95 -2.98
CA GLU A 75 -9.27 4.93 -1.88
C GLU A 75 -8.34 4.52 -0.75
N LEU A 76 -8.26 3.22 -0.43
CA LEU A 76 -7.42 2.71 0.64
C LEU A 76 -5.93 2.83 0.29
N VAL A 77 -5.55 2.44 -0.94
CA VAL A 77 -4.18 2.64 -1.45
C VAL A 77 -3.85 4.14 -1.55
N ASP A 78 -4.80 4.96 -1.96
CA ASP A 78 -4.62 6.41 -2.00
C ASP A 78 -4.42 7.03 -0.61
N ALA A 79 -5.12 6.53 0.42
CA ALA A 79 -4.96 6.99 1.78
C ALA A 79 -3.64 6.54 2.45
N ALA A 80 -2.95 5.55 1.88
CA ALA A 80 -1.67 5.06 2.40
C ALA A 80 -0.51 6.06 2.16
N GLY A 81 0.62 5.78 2.81
CA GLY A 81 1.80 6.63 2.78
C GLY A 81 2.44 6.74 1.41
N LYS A 82 2.63 7.97 0.92
CA LYS A 82 3.35 8.23 -0.33
C LYS A 82 4.68 8.93 -0.05
N LEU A 83 5.70 8.59 -0.81
CA LEU A 83 6.99 9.28 -0.77
C LEU A 83 6.82 10.71 -1.29
N GLY A 84 7.08 11.69 -0.43
CA GLY A 84 7.16 13.08 -0.82
C GLY A 84 8.47 13.43 -1.53
N SER A 85 8.61 14.71 -1.90
CA SER A 85 9.90 15.26 -2.33
C SER A 85 10.94 15.20 -1.20
N GLY A 86 12.23 15.19 -1.55
CA GLY A 86 13.34 15.14 -0.56
C GLY A 86 14.11 13.82 -0.52
N LEU A 87 13.75 12.84 -1.37
CA LEU A 87 14.47 11.57 -1.51
C LEU A 87 15.96 11.76 -1.81
N LEU A 88 16.31 12.65 -2.75
CA LEU A 88 17.70 12.91 -3.13
C LEU A 88 18.53 13.57 -2.02
N ASP A 89 17.87 14.29 -1.10
CA ASP A 89 18.50 14.93 0.05
C ASP A 89 18.45 14.04 1.31
N PHE A 90 17.95 12.81 1.18
CA PHE A 90 17.67 11.88 2.29
C PHE A 90 16.75 12.48 3.38
N LYS A 91 15.94 13.47 3.02
CA LYS A 91 14.90 14.08 3.87
C LYS A 91 13.57 13.41 3.60
N LEU A 92 13.45 12.17 4.05
CA LEU A 92 12.28 11.36 3.77
C LEU A 92 11.12 11.73 4.69
N HIS A 93 10.02 12.11 4.09
CA HIS A 93 8.75 12.29 4.75
C HIS A 93 7.71 11.47 4.00
N ILE A 94 7.26 10.37 4.63
CA ILE A 94 6.18 9.55 4.10
C ILE A 94 4.91 9.93 4.86
N THR A 95 3.93 10.43 4.14
CA THR A 95 2.65 10.85 4.71
C THR A 95 1.52 10.12 4.02
N GLY A 96 0.62 9.55 4.82
CA GLY A 96 -0.68 9.04 4.36
C GLY A 96 -1.81 9.94 4.85
N ASN A 97 -2.98 9.82 4.24
CA ASN A 97 -4.15 10.59 4.61
C ASN A 97 -4.94 9.90 5.74
N TYR A 98 -4.63 10.28 6.97
CA TYR A 98 -5.25 9.72 8.18
C TYR A 98 -6.78 9.82 8.15
N ARG A 99 -7.31 11.02 7.91
CA ARG A 99 -8.77 11.27 7.93
C ARG A 99 -9.49 10.49 6.83
N GLN A 100 -8.94 10.49 5.62
CA GLN A 100 -9.53 9.72 4.52
C GLN A 100 -9.56 8.24 4.88
N CYS A 101 -8.45 7.68 5.39
CA CYS A 101 -8.39 6.27 5.76
C CYS A 101 -9.53 5.88 6.72
N LEU A 102 -9.77 6.66 7.76
CA LEU A 102 -10.83 6.38 8.74
C LEU A 102 -12.26 6.47 8.18
N GLN A 103 -12.45 7.21 7.09
CA GLN A 103 -13.75 7.40 6.46
C GLN A 103 -14.09 6.32 5.44
N ILE A 104 -13.10 5.55 4.98
CA ILE A 104 -13.29 4.47 4.01
C ILE A 104 -14.12 3.35 4.64
N LYS A 105 -15.12 2.91 3.90
CA LYS A 105 -15.99 1.78 4.26
C LYS A 105 -16.12 0.90 3.04
N ASP A 106 -15.90 -0.39 3.23
CA ASP A 106 -16.17 -1.39 2.20
C ASP A 106 -17.63 -1.29 1.72
N VAL A 107 -17.84 -1.49 0.41
CA VAL A 107 -19.16 -1.42 -0.22
C VAL A 107 -20.13 -2.42 0.45
N ASN A 108 -19.62 -3.60 0.79
CA ASN A 108 -20.39 -4.64 1.48
C ASN A 108 -20.35 -4.50 3.02
N ARG A 109 -19.75 -3.41 3.53
CA ARG A 109 -19.54 -3.12 4.96
C ARG A 109 -18.83 -4.23 5.71
N LYS A 110 -18.02 -5.05 5.03
CA LYS A 110 -17.26 -6.13 5.68
C LYS A 110 -16.12 -5.59 6.54
N PHE A 111 -15.56 -4.43 6.17
CA PHE A 111 -14.54 -3.73 6.93
C PHE A 111 -14.63 -2.22 6.73
N SER A 112 -13.90 -1.49 7.57
CA SER A 112 -13.62 -0.06 7.44
C SER A 112 -12.11 0.16 7.34
N GLY A 113 -11.68 1.35 6.96
CA GLY A 113 -10.26 1.67 6.98
C GLY A 113 -9.74 1.86 8.41
N LYS A 114 -8.52 1.37 8.64
CA LYS A 114 -7.75 1.56 9.87
C LYS A 114 -6.38 2.10 9.50
N TYR A 115 -6.01 3.23 10.09
CA TYR A 115 -4.72 3.85 9.82
C TYR A 115 -3.66 3.27 10.74
N CYS A 116 -2.57 2.79 10.16
CA CYS A 116 -1.45 2.21 10.89
C CYS A 116 -0.16 2.96 10.54
N THR A 117 0.72 3.14 11.53
CA THR A 117 2.07 3.65 11.33
C THR A 117 3.05 2.58 11.76
N VAL A 118 3.95 2.20 10.86
CA VAL A 118 5.00 1.21 11.10
C VAL A 118 6.35 1.91 11.14
N LEU A 119 7.09 1.77 12.23
CA LEU A 119 8.47 2.25 12.32
C LEU A 119 9.41 1.16 11.82
N THR A 120 10.29 1.52 10.90
CA THR A 120 11.19 0.59 10.21
C THR A 120 12.63 1.06 10.30
N ARG A 121 13.58 0.14 10.14
CA ARG A 121 15.02 0.39 10.12
C ARG A 121 15.69 -0.44 9.06
N GLY A 122 16.79 0.08 8.52
CA GLY A 122 17.64 -0.70 7.63
C GLY A 122 17.29 -0.54 6.16
N PHE A 123 16.56 0.51 5.75
CA PHE A 123 16.48 0.86 4.34
C PHE A 123 17.90 1.19 3.85
N ILE A 124 18.51 0.21 3.19
CA ILE A 124 19.87 0.24 2.69
C ILE A 124 19.80 0.43 1.17
N TYR A 125 20.37 1.53 0.68
CA TYR A 125 20.66 1.64 -0.75
C TYR A 125 21.86 0.76 -1.07
N ASN A 126 21.61 -0.47 -1.53
CA ASN A 126 22.67 -1.44 -1.83
C ASN A 126 23.18 -1.24 -3.27
N ASP A 127 23.87 -0.14 -3.53
CA ASP A 127 24.69 -0.02 -4.74
C ASP A 127 26.11 -0.50 -4.43
N LYS A 128 26.53 -1.54 -5.13
CA LYS A 128 27.86 -2.16 -5.00
C LYS A 128 29.01 -1.19 -5.30
N ASN A 129 28.73 -0.04 -5.92
CA ASN A 129 29.70 1.00 -6.23
C ASN A 129 29.79 2.12 -5.18
N ILE A 130 28.87 2.16 -4.21
CA ILE A 130 28.90 3.17 -3.15
C ILE A 130 29.67 2.60 -1.96
N THR A 131 30.80 3.25 -1.66
CA THR A 131 31.68 2.89 -0.53
C THR A 131 30.86 2.74 0.75
N GLU A 132 31.12 1.66 1.50
CA GLU A 132 30.41 1.24 2.73
C GLU A 132 30.15 2.35 3.78
N LYS A 133 30.84 3.50 3.67
CA LYS A 133 30.65 4.69 4.52
C LYS A 133 29.39 5.52 4.25
N LEU A 134 28.70 5.32 3.12
CA LEU A 134 27.46 6.05 2.78
C LEU A 134 26.18 5.28 3.15
N LEU A 135 26.33 4.06 3.69
CA LEU A 135 25.23 3.18 4.12
C LEU A 135 24.64 3.63 5.46
N HIS A 136 24.03 4.81 5.49
CA HIS A 136 23.13 5.13 6.58
C HIS A 136 21.79 4.47 6.30
N ALA A 137 21.56 3.32 6.95
CA ALA A 137 20.23 2.82 7.20
C ALA A 137 19.40 3.98 7.79
N PHE A 138 18.38 4.43 7.05
CA PHE A 138 17.48 5.45 7.54
C PHE A 138 16.23 4.79 8.12
N ASP A 139 15.77 5.29 9.25
CA ASP A 139 14.55 4.84 9.89
C ASP A 139 13.36 5.56 9.21
N VAL A 140 12.35 4.79 8.78
CA VAL A 140 11.17 5.33 8.08
C VAL A 140 9.92 5.00 8.87
N ALA A 141 9.12 6.03 9.14
CA ALA A 141 7.72 5.85 9.51
C ALA A 141 6.92 5.58 8.23
N TYR A 142 6.36 4.38 8.12
CA TYR A 142 5.60 3.92 6.96
C TYR A 142 4.11 3.90 7.30
N PRO A 143 3.33 4.89 6.84
CA PRO A 143 1.90 4.94 7.05
C PRO A 143 1.17 4.00 6.09
N LEU A 144 0.23 3.23 6.63
CA LEU A 144 -0.61 2.29 5.91
C LEU A 144 -2.07 2.56 6.24
N CYS A 145 -2.93 2.41 5.24
CA CYS A 145 -4.37 2.25 5.47
C CYS A 145 -4.69 0.77 5.23
N VAL A 146 -5.31 0.10 6.19
CA VAL A 146 -5.58 -1.35 6.12
C VAL A 146 -7.02 -1.64 6.50
N PRO A 147 -7.56 -2.83 6.16
CA PRO A 147 -8.85 -3.25 6.68
C PRO A 147 -8.89 -3.25 8.21
N SER A 148 -10.02 -2.85 8.80
CA SER A 148 -10.19 -2.75 10.25
C SER A 148 -10.00 -4.09 10.97
N SER A 149 -10.18 -5.21 10.27
CA SER A 149 -9.92 -6.57 10.76
C SER A 149 -8.44 -6.89 10.98
N CYS A 150 -7.51 -6.13 10.39
CA CYS A 150 -6.07 -6.40 10.48
C CYS A 150 -5.44 -5.88 11.77
N SER A 151 -4.99 -6.77 12.66
CA SER A 151 -4.30 -6.36 13.89
C SER A 151 -2.94 -5.71 13.63
N GLU A 152 -2.38 -5.05 14.64
CA GLU A 152 -1.01 -4.52 14.64
C GLU A 152 0.00 -5.63 14.30
N THR A 153 -0.23 -6.85 14.80
CA THR A 153 0.59 -8.04 14.49
C THR A 153 0.47 -8.45 13.02
N ASP A 154 -0.74 -8.42 12.45
CA ASP A 154 -0.95 -8.74 11.02
C ASP A 154 -0.19 -7.77 10.12
N VAL A 155 -0.24 -6.47 10.45
CA VAL A 155 0.50 -5.43 9.74
C VAL A 155 2.00 -5.62 9.90
N ALA A 156 2.48 -5.92 11.11
CA ALA A 156 3.90 -6.14 11.39
C ALA A 156 4.46 -7.33 10.58
N VAL A 157 3.72 -8.45 10.54
CA VAL A 157 4.11 -9.65 9.77
C VAL A 157 4.17 -9.34 8.29
N HIS A 158 3.15 -8.65 7.77
CA HIS A 158 3.11 -8.30 6.36
C HIS A 158 4.26 -7.39 5.96
N VAL A 159 4.44 -6.27 6.67
CA VAL A 159 5.51 -5.31 6.38
C VAL A 159 6.87 -5.95 6.58
N GLY A 160 7.06 -6.73 7.64
CA GLY A 160 8.30 -7.47 7.88
C GLY A 160 8.66 -8.45 6.76
N THR A 161 7.66 -9.12 6.16
CA THR A 161 7.86 -10.02 5.03
C THR A 161 8.40 -9.26 3.81
N ASN A 162 7.83 -8.10 3.48
CA ASN A 162 8.29 -7.29 2.35
C ASN A 162 9.65 -6.62 2.62
N LEU A 163 9.88 -6.14 3.85
CA LEU A 163 11.15 -5.50 4.22
C LEU A 163 12.33 -6.47 4.23
N ALA A 164 12.08 -7.76 4.50
CA ALA A 164 13.12 -8.79 4.43
C ALA A 164 13.71 -8.92 3.02
N GLU A 165 12.95 -8.58 1.96
CA GLU A 165 13.47 -8.57 0.57
C GLU A 165 14.56 -7.51 0.34
N ILE A 166 14.62 -6.49 1.20
CA ILE A 166 15.56 -5.36 1.10
C ILE A 166 16.46 -5.20 2.33
N ASN A 167 16.63 -6.26 3.13
CA ASN A 167 17.42 -6.26 4.38
C ASN A 167 16.98 -5.19 5.41
N ALA A 168 15.70 -4.82 5.40
CA ALA A 168 15.11 -3.91 6.38
C ALA A 168 14.23 -4.69 7.38
N THR A 169 13.89 -4.04 8.50
CA THR A 169 13.13 -4.64 9.60
C THR A 169 12.17 -3.65 10.23
N VAL A 170 11.14 -4.16 10.91
CA VAL A 170 10.26 -3.37 11.78
C VAL A 170 10.96 -3.17 13.13
N VAL A 171 10.99 -1.93 13.63
CA VAL A 171 11.77 -1.55 14.83
C VAL A 171 10.94 -1.63 16.10
N ASP A 172 9.71 -1.14 16.02
CA ASP A 172 8.80 -0.96 17.15
C ASP A 172 7.45 -1.59 16.87
N ASN A 173 6.57 -1.54 17.86
CA ASN A 173 5.19 -1.94 17.69
C ASN A 173 4.50 -1.07 16.63
N VAL A 174 3.75 -1.71 15.75
CA VAL A 174 2.83 -1.03 14.84
C VAL A 174 1.77 -0.31 15.66
N ILE A 175 1.50 0.95 15.34
CA ILE A 175 0.45 1.74 16.00
C ILE A 175 -0.70 1.89 15.02
N CYS A 176 -1.88 1.37 15.36
CA CYS A 176 -3.07 1.48 14.53
C CYS A 176 -4.21 2.22 15.25
N SER A 177 -5.06 2.91 14.50
CA SER A 177 -6.24 3.57 15.02
C SER A 177 -7.37 3.58 14.00
N THR A 178 -8.60 3.45 14.50
CA THR A 178 -9.85 3.66 13.77
C THR A 178 -10.56 4.96 14.16
N ALA A 179 -9.99 5.72 15.10
CA ALA A 179 -10.62 6.90 15.70
C ALA A 179 -9.89 8.19 15.31
N GLU A 180 -10.64 9.29 15.10
CA GLU A 180 -10.01 10.60 15.00
C GLU A 180 -9.38 11.00 16.35
N PRO A 181 -8.19 11.61 16.35
CA PRO A 181 -7.64 12.20 17.57
C PRO A 181 -8.59 13.31 18.07
N PRO A 182 -8.72 13.48 19.40
CA PRO A 182 -9.63 14.43 20.02
C PRO A 182 -9.32 15.90 19.71
#